data_AF-A0A955MTS2-F1
#
_entry.id   AF-A0A955MTS2-F1
#
_cell.length_a   1.000
_cell.length_b   1.000
_cell.length_c   1.000
_cell.angle_alpha   90.00
_cell.angle_beta   90.00
_cell.angle_gamma   90.00
#
_symmetry.space_group_name_H-M   'P 1'
#
loop_
_entity.id
_entity.type
_entity.pdbx_description
1 polymer ?
#
loop_
_entity_poly.entity_id
_entity_poly.type
_entity_poly.pdbx_seq_one_letter_code
_entity_poly.pdbx_strand_id
1 'polypeptide(L)' 'AIFWEKGRTYDLNDLIPSDSGWFLEVALDINDQGEIVGWGYNPDGEKRGFLLRPVGGGN' A
#
# COMPACT_ATOMS: atom_id res chain seq x y z
N ALA A 1 7.24 -2.64 1.67
CA ALA A 1 7.17 -1.41 2.49
C ALA A 1 6.64 -1.70 3.89
N ILE A 2 7.07 -0.95 4.92
CA ILE A 2 6.60 -1.14 6.31
C ILE A 2 5.73 0.05 6.74
N PHE A 3 4.49 -0.21 7.14
CA PHE A 3 3.57 0.79 7.71
C PHE A 3 3.55 0.70 9.25
N TRP A 4 3.71 1.83 9.95
CA TRP A 4 3.76 1.90 11.42
C TRP A 4 2.50 2.58 11.99
N GLU A 5 1.63 1.81 12.64
CA GLU A 5 0.53 2.35 13.45
C GLU A 5 0.48 1.60 14.80
N LYS A 6 0.50 2.32 15.92
CA LYS A 6 0.42 1.75 17.29
C LYS A 6 1.46 0.66 17.60
N GLY A 7 2.68 0.79 17.06
CA GLY A 7 3.76 -0.17 17.27
C GLY A 7 3.65 -1.46 16.47
N ARG A 8 2.71 -1.54 15.51
CA ARG A 8 2.60 -2.65 14.58
C ARG A 8 3.10 -2.25 13.20
N THR A 9 3.98 -3.07 12.67
CA THR A 9 4.42 -3.06 11.27
C THR A 9 3.51 -3.93 10.44
N TYR A 10 2.83 -3.36 9.45
CA TYR A 10 2.11 -4.14 8.44
C TYR A 10 2.91 -4.12 7.13
N ASP A 11 3.02 -5.28 6.48
CA ASP A 11 3.46 -5.34 5.09
C ASP A 11 2.28 -4.89 4.22
N LEU A 12 2.48 -3.82 3.43
CA LEU A 12 1.43 -3.32 2.54
C LEU A 12 1.06 -4.33 1.46
N ASN A 13 1.94 -5.27 1.12
CA ASN A 13 1.64 -6.34 0.17
C ASN A 13 0.62 -7.33 0.73
N ASP A 14 0.51 -7.47 2.07
CA ASP A 14 -0.52 -8.30 2.71
C ASP A 14 -1.89 -7.59 2.74
N LEU A 15 -1.93 -6.29 2.47
CA LEU A 15 -3.13 -5.46 2.56
C LEU A 15 -3.78 -5.15 1.19
N ILE A 16 -3.11 -5.51 0.10
CA ILE A 16 -3.67 -5.40 -1.26
C ILE A 16 -4.22 -6.75 -1.73
N PRO A 17 -5.17 -6.77 -2.68
CA PRO A 17 -5.63 -8.03 -3.28
C PRO A 17 -4.46 -8.85 -3.83
N SER A 18 -4.42 -10.14 -3.51
CA SER A 18 -3.34 -11.05 -3.93
C SER A 18 -3.27 -11.21 -5.45
N ASP A 19 -4.36 -10.93 -6.16
CA ASP A 19 -4.49 -10.95 -7.62
C ASP A 19 -4.27 -9.57 -8.27
N SER A 20 -3.91 -8.53 -7.48
CA SER A 20 -3.65 -7.19 -8.01
C SER A 20 -2.48 -7.14 -8.99
N GLY A 21 -1.53 -8.07 -8.89
CA GLY A 21 -0.27 -8.09 -9.63
C GLY A 21 0.69 -6.95 -9.25
N TRP A 22 0.36 -6.17 -8.22
CA TRP A 22 1.24 -5.12 -7.71
C TRP A 22 2.21 -5.67 -6.68
N PHE A 23 3.43 -5.14 -6.70
CA PHE A 23 4.41 -5.31 -5.63
C PHE A 23 4.82 -3.94 -5.09
N LEU A 24 4.49 -3.67 -3.82
CA LEU A 24 4.71 -2.38 -3.17
C LEU A 24 6.08 -2.38 -2.48
N GLU A 25 7.04 -1.69 -3.11
CA GLU A 25 8.43 -1.63 -2.67
C GLU A 25 8.55 -0.73 -1.42
N VAL A 26 8.16 0.54 -1.54
CA VAL A 26 8.32 1.55 -0.49
C VAL A 26 7.07 2.41 -0.34
N ALA A 27 6.71 2.68 0.91
CA ALA A 27 5.72 3.68 1.30
C ALA A 27 6.47 4.95 1.70
N LEU A 28 6.04 6.09 1.18
CA LEU A 28 6.69 7.37 1.38
C LEU A 28 5.96 8.24 2.39
N ASP A 29 4.63 8.22 2.38
CA ASP A 29 3.82 9.07 3.25
C ASP A 29 2.43 8.46 3.48
N ILE A 30 1.78 8.89 4.57
CA ILE A 30 0.41 8.59 4.91
C ILE A 30 -0.30 9.84 5.44
N ASN A 31 -1.53 10.09 4.99
CA ASN A 31 -2.34 11.19 5.51
C ASN A 31 -3.32 10.75 6.62
N ASP A 32 -3.99 11.73 7.26
CA ASP A 32 -4.97 11.48 8.34
C ASP A 32 -6.18 10.62 7.92
N GLN A 33 -6.40 10.41 6.62
CA GLN A 33 -7.45 9.53 6.09
C GLN A 33 -6.97 8.09 5.90
N GLY A 34 -5.70 7.80 6.21
CA GLY A 34 -5.09 6.50 6.03
C GLY A 34 -4.66 6.21 4.58
N GLU A 35 -4.67 7.20 3.69
CA GLU A 35 -4.20 7.02 2.32
C GLU A 35 -2.67 6.99 2.28
N ILE A 36 -2.10 6.00 1.60
CA ILE A 36 -0.66 5.77 1.56
C ILE A 36 -0.16 5.98 0.13
N VAL A 37 0.90 6.77 -0.02
CA VAL A 37 1.60 6.97 -1.30
C VAL A 37 2.97 6.31 -1.28
N GLY A 38 3.45 5.87 -2.44
CA GLY A 38 4.75 5.21 -2.53
C GLY A 38 5.15 4.78 -3.93
N TRP A 39 6.20 3.95 -4.00
CA TRP A 39 6.68 3.32 -5.24
C TRP A 39 6.53 1.81 -5.18
N GLY A 40 6.14 1.22 -6.30
CA GLY A 40 6.04 -0.21 -6.48
C GLY A 40 6.17 -0.58 -7.95
N TYR A 41 5.93 -1.85 -8.22
CA TYR A 41 5.92 -2.44 -9.55
C TYR A 41 4.49 -2.81 -9.90
N ASN A 42 4.03 -2.36 -11.06
CA ASN A 42 2.72 -2.73 -11.60
C ASN A 42 2.75 -4.16 -12.17
N PRO A 43 1.61 -4.72 -12.60
CA PRO A 43 1.55 -6.07 -13.18
C PRO A 43 2.44 -6.28 -14.42
N ASP A 44 2.80 -5.20 -15.12
CA ASP A 44 3.69 -5.22 -16.28
C ASP A 44 5.18 -5.20 -15.89
N GLY A 45 5.50 -5.17 -14.58
CA GLY A 45 6.86 -5.12 -14.06
C GLY A 45 7.51 -3.73 -14.12
N GLU A 46 6.73 -2.68 -14.39
CA GLU A 46 7.22 -1.30 -14.46
C GLU A 46 7.17 -0.62 -13.11
N LYS A 47 8.21 0.16 -12.78
CA LYS A 47 8.22 0.99 -11.57
C LYS A 47 7.25 2.15 -11.71
N ARG A 48 6.23 2.22 -10.84
CA ARG A 48 5.17 3.22 -10.85
C ARG A 48 4.88 3.74 -9.44
N GLY A 49 4.41 4.98 -9.37
CA GLY A 49 3.87 5.53 -8.14
C GLY A 49 2.48 4.95 -7.86
N PHE A 50 2.15 4.72 -6.61
CA PHE A 50 0.83 4.23 -6.20
C PHE A 50 0.18 5.15 -5.15
N LEU A 51 -1.14 5.06 -5.07
CA LEU A 51 -1.98 5.60 -4.01
C LEU A 51 -2.87 4.45 -3.50
N LEU A 52 -2.64 4.00 -2.27
CA LEU A 52 -3.55 3.10 -1.59
C LEU A 52 -4.59 3.91 -0.83
N ARG A 53 -5.84 3.46 -0.89
CA ARG A 53 -6.94 4.00 -0.10
C ARG A 53 -7.46 2.92 0.82
N PRO A 54 -7.72 3.22 2.09
CA PRO A 54 -8.47 2.31 2.94
C PRO A 54 -9.82 2.04 2.28
N VAL A 55 -10.13 0.77 2.04
CA VAL A 55 -11.52 0.38 1.86
C VAL A 55 -12.16 0.53 3.23
N GLY A 56 -12.83 1.68 3.46
CA GLY A 56 -13.60 1.89 4.68
C GLY A 56 -14.49 0.67 4.89
N GLY A 57 -14.55 0.16 6.12
CA GLY A 57 -15.36 -1.00 6.49
C GLY A 57 -16.84 -0.74 6.17
N GLY A 58 -17.22 -0.96 4.91
CA GLY A 58 -18.59 -1.08 4.48
C GLY A 58 -19.07 -2.46 4.91
N ASN A 59 -20.16 -2.47 5.66
CA ASN A 59 -20.89 -3.66 6.10
C ASN A 59 -21.03 -4.74 5.01
#